data_AF-A0A2V8RRS3-F1
#
_entry.id   AF-A0A2V8RRS3-F1
#
_cell.length_a   1.000
_cell.length_b   1.000
_cell.length_c   1.000
_cell.angle_alpha   90.00
_cell.angle_beta   90.00
_cell.angle_gamma   90.00
#
_symmetry.space_group_name_H-M   'P 1'
#
loop_
_entity.id
_entity.type
_entity.pdbx_description
1 polymer ?
#
loop_
_entity_poly.entity_id
_entity_poly.type
_entity_poly.pdbx_seq_one_letter_code
_entity_poly.pdbx_strand_id
1 'polypeptide(L)'
;MIAKSYILRDLTTIGFLYRQSTSIKRGLFYSKLAILELCGWIEESMDDIILTCANRHLKNPANLKLVEKSIIGRTYGFEYEKHFRNMLIQLIGTINLERIEYNFDPVKFQVLKAQLNALKAIRDTEAHTHLKGITKRLDAPSVTKGRFPDIYNGLTDIDTNIRNFRF
;
A
#
# COMPACT_ATOMS: atom_id res chain seq x y z
N MET A 1 -8.40 -4.62 -10.08
CA MET A 1 -8.66 -5.64 -9.02
C MET A 1 -7.34 -5.78 -8.32
N ILE A 2 -7.32 -5.56 -7.01
CA ILE A 2 -6.08 -5.56 -6.23
C ILE A 2 -5.37 -6.89 -6.43
N ALA A 3 -4.24 -6.84 -7.14
CA ALA A 3 -3.59 -8.03 -7.63
C ALA A 3 -2.72 -8.63 -6.52
N LYS A 4 -2.97 -9.91 -6.22
CA LYS A 4 -2.44 -10.59 -5.02
C LYS A 4 -1.32 -11.59 -5.32
N SER A 5 -1.36 -12.21 -6.50
CA SER A 5 -0.51 -13.35 -6.83
C SER A 5 0.95 -12.96 -7.00
N TYR A 6 1.24 -11.84 -7.66
CA TYR A 6 2.61 -11.40 -7.90
C TYR A 6 3.31 -11.00 -6.59
N ILE A 7 2.68 -10.15 -5.77
CA ILE A 7 3.29 -9.69 -4.51
C ILE A 7 3.57 -10.85 -3.56
N LEU A 8 2.65 -11.82 -3.45
CA LEU A 8 2.88 -13.01 -2.62
C LEU A 8 4.00 -13.89 -3.17
N ARG A 9 4.09 -14.06 -4.49
CA ARG A 9 5.20 -14.77 -5.14
C ARG A 9 6.51 -14.07 -4.85
N ASP A 10 6.56 -12.76 -5.03
CA ASP A 10 7.80 -11.98 -4.95
C ASP A 10 8.29 -11.91 -3.50
N LEU A 11 7.41 -11.67 -2.51
CA LEU A 11 7.74 -11.78 -1.08
C LEU A 11 8.16 -13.20 -0.67
N THR A 12 7.59 -14.23 -1.29
CA THR A 12 8.00 -15.63 -1.04
C THR A 12 9.40 -15.90 -1.58
N THR A 13 9.70 -15.43 -2.79
CA THR A 13 11.02 -15.51 -3.42
C THR A 13 12.06 -14.77 -2.59
N ILE A 14 11.77 -13.53 -2.17
CA ILE A 14 12.66 -12.75 -1.30
C ILE A 14 12.91 -13.49 0.02
N GLY A 15 11.87 -14.06 0.64
CA GLY A 15 12.01 -14.86 1.85
C GLY A 15 12.85 -16.13 1.65
N PHE A 16 12.76 -16.77 0.48
CA PHE A 16 13.60 -17.91 0.13
C PHE A 16 15.07 -17.51 -0.02
N LEU A 17 15.35 -16.43 -0.76
CA LEU A 17 16.71 -15.89 -0.94
C LEU A 17 17.33 -15.47 0.40
N TYR A 18 16.55 -14.87 1.29
CA TYR A 18 16.97 -14.55 2.66
C TYR A 18 17.45 -15.79 3.42
N ARG A 19 16.68 -16.89 3.38
CA ARG A 19 17.04 -18.14 4.08
C ARG A 19 18.26 -18.83 3.50
N GLN A 20 18.47 -18.72 2.18
CA GLN A 20 19.66 -19.27 1.52
C GLN A 20 20.92 -18.43 1.72
N SER A 21 20.78 -17.19 2.20
CA SER A 21 21.90 -16.27 2.32
C SER A 21 22.86 -16.69 3.45
N THR A 22 24.09 -17.01 3.08
CA THR A 22 25.18 -17.27 4.04
C THR A 22 25.81 -16.00 4.60
N SER A 23 25.54 -14.84 3.98
CA SER A 23 26.06 -13.53 4.41
C SER A 23 24.98 -12.75 5.17
N ILE A 24 25.32 -12.28 6.37
CA ILE A 24 24.46 -11.39 7.17
C ILE A 24 24.07 -10.15 6.37
N LYS A 25 25.04 -9.53 5.67
CA LYS A 25 24.82 -8.32 4.87
C LYS A 25 23.81 -8.55 3.75
N ARG A 26 23.89 -9.69 3.05
CA ARG A 26 22.91 -10.07 2.01
C ARG A 26 21.53 -10.33 2.60
N GLY A 27 21.45 -10.98 3.77
CA GLY A 27 20.19 -11.13 4.51
C GLY A 27 19.52 -9.78 4.79
N LEU A 28 20.28 -8.80 5.27
CA LEU A 28 19.75 -7.44 5.51
C LEU A 28 19.25 -6.76 4.22
N PHE A 29 19.90 -6.97 3.08
CA PHE A 29 19.40 -6.47 1.79
C PHE A 29 18.06 -7.09 1.41
N TYR A 30 17.87 -8.40 1.59
CA TYR A 30 16.59 -9.05 1.32
C TYR A 30 15.48 -8.58 2.27
N SER A 31 15.78 -8.33 3.55
CA SER A 31 14.83 -7.69 4.47
C SER A 31 14.38 -6.31 3.98
N LYS A 32 15.32 -5.45 3.56
CA LYS A 32 14.98 -4.14 2.99
C LYS A 32 14.16 -4.27 1.71
N LEU A 33 14.53 -5.19 0.83
CA LEU A 33 13.82 -5.42 -0.43
C LEU A 33 12.37 -5.86 -0.18
N ALA A 34 12.12 -6.73 0.80
CA ALA A 34 10.76 -7.14 1.16
C ALA A 34 9.90 -5.95 1.61
N ILE A 35 10.47 -5.03 2.39
CA ILE A 35 9.78 -3.81 2.84
C ILE A 35 9.42 -2.93 1.64
N LEU A 36 10.39 -2.67 0.75
CA LEU A 36 10.16 -1.86 -0.45
C LEU A 36 9.11 -2.48 -1.37
N GLU A 37 9.19 -3.79 -1.59
CA GLU A 37 8.26 -4.54 -2.43
C GLU A 37 6.81 -4.42 -1.91
N LEU A 38 6.60 -4.64 -0.61
CA LEU A 38 5.27 -4.49 -0.01
C LEU A 38 4.80 -3.03 -0.07
N CYS A 39 5.67 -2.06 0.21
CA CYS A 39 5.30 -0.64 0.14
C CYS A 39 4.88 -0.21 -1.27
N GLY A 40 5.63 -0.60 -2.30
CA GLY A 40 5.32 -0.31 -3.70
C GLY A 40 3.99 -0.93 -4.10
N TRP A 41 3.75 -2.18 -3.72
CA TRP A 41 2.47 -2.84 -3.97
C TRP A 41 1.27 -2.11 -3.33
N ILE A 42 1.42 -1.55 -2.13
CA ILE A 42 0.35 -0.78 -1.48
C ILE A 42 0.06 0.50 -2.27
N GLU A 43 1.09 1.23 -2.68
CA GLU A 43 0.95 2.45 -3.48
C GLU A 43 0.22 2.13 -4.80
N GLU A 44 0.66 1.12 -5.54
CA GLU A 44 0.00 0.66 -6.77
C GLU A 44 -1.46 0.23 -6.54
N SER A 45 -1.74 -0.44 -5.41
CA SER A 45 -3.08 -0.91 -5.08
C SER A 45 -4.03 0.25 -4.78
N MET A 46 -3.55 1.28 -4.10
CA MET A 46 -4.31 2.51 -3.85
C MET A 46 -4.60 3.24 -5.16
N ASP A 47 -3.61 3.34 -6.04
CA ASP A 47 -3.77 3.94 -7.37
C ASP A 47 -4.79 3.17 -8.22
N ASP A 48 -4.78 1.83 -8.21
CA ASP A 48 -5.75 0.99 -8.93
C ASP A 48 -7.18 1.22 -8.41
N ILE A 49 -7.38 1.43 -7.11
CA ILE A 49 -8.69 1.75 -6.54
C ILE A 49 -9.20 3.10 -7.08
N ILE A 50 -8.35 4.13 -7.08
CA ILE A 50 -8.68 5.46 -7.62
C ILE A 50 -9.00 5.36 -9.12
N LEU A 51 -8.15 4.70 -9.90
CA LEU A 51 -8.35 4.52 -11.34
C LEU A 51 -9.59 3.72 -11.66
N THR A 52 -9.88 2.65 -10.91
CA THR A 52 -11.08 1.85 -11.13
C THR A 52 -12.34 2.67 -10.86
N CYS A 53 -12.35 3.46 -9.79
CA CYS A 53 -13.46 4.36 -9.48
C CYS A 53 -13.61 5.43 -10.57
N ALA A 54 -12.52 6.07 -10.97
CA ALA A 54 -12.51 7.09 -12.02
C ALA A 54 -13.03 6.53 -13.36
N ASN A 55 -12.53 5.38 -13.82
CA ASN A 55 -12.94 4.74 -15.07
C ASN A 55 -14.42 4.34 -15.09
N ARG A 56 -15.02 4.04 -13.92
CA ARG A 56 -16.44 3.69 -13.82
C ARG A 56 -17.36 4.90 -13.96
N HIS A 57 -16.96 6.05 -13.42
CA HIS A 57 -17.85 7.21 -13.28
C HIS A 57 -17.51 8.35 -14.25
N LEU A 58 -16.26 8.49 -14.68
CA LEU A 58 -15.81 9.51 -15.61
C LEU A 58 -15.84 8.97 -17.04
N LYS A 59 -16.71 9.54 -17.87
CA LYS A 59 -16.81 9.19 -19.30
C LYS A 59 -15.87 10.00 -20.21
N ASN A 60 -15.39 11.14 -19.74
CA ASN A 60 -14.52 12.03 -20.51
C ASN A 60 -13.05 11.61 -20.37
N PRO A 61 -12.35 11.21 -21.46
CA PRO A 61 -10.94 10.83 -21.41
C PRO A 61 -10.01 11.94 -20.90
N ALA A 62 -10.36 13.22 -21.10
CA ALA A 62 -9.57 14.33 -20.57
C ALA A 62 -9.60 14.36 -19.03
N ASN A 63 -10.74 14.03 -18.42
CA ASN A 63 -10.88 13.95 -16.97
C ASN A 63 -10.12 12.74 -16.41
N LEU A 64 -10.12 11.60 -17.10
CA LEU A 64 -9.31 10.44 -16.72
C LEU A 64 -7.81 10.77 -16.72
N LYS A 65 -7.33 11.43 -17.79
CA LYS A 65 -5.94 11.91 -17.85
C LYS A 65 -5.61 12.92 -16.75
N LEU A 66 -6.59 13.74 -16.34
CA LEU A 66 -6.42 14.68 -15.23
C LEU A 66 -6.27 13.93 -13.91
N VAL A 67 -7.07 12.90 -13.66
CA VAL A 67 -6.96 12.03 -12.47
C VAL A 67 -5.58 11.38 -12.41
N GLU A 68 -5.16 10.72 -13.49
CA GLU A 68 -3.86 10.06 -13.59
C GLU A 68 -2.69 11.02 -13.30
N LYS A 69 -2.70 12.22 -13.90
CA LYS A 69 -1.59 13.17 -13.77
C LYS A 69 -1.62 13.99 -12.49
N SER A 70 -2.80 14.43 -12.06
CA SER A 70 -2.95 15.46 -11.03
C SER A 70 -3.29 14.89 -9.66
N ILE A 71 -3.96 13.74 -9.61
CA ILE A 71 -4.32 13.08 -8.35
C ILE A 71 -3.28 12.01 -8.04
N ILE A 72 -3.11 11.04 -8.93
CA ILE A 72 -2.20 9.90 -8.71
C ILE A 72 -0.75 10.34 -8.87
N GLY A 73 -0.38 10.92 -10.03
CA GLY A 73 1.01 11.29 -10.34
C GLY A 73 1.64 12.34 -9.42
N ARG A 74 0.87 12.97 -8.52
CA ARG A 74 1.35 13.92 -7.50
C ARG A 74 1.40 13.34 -6.09
N THR A 75 0.92 12.11 -5.90
CA THR A 75 0.85 11.48 -4.59
C THR A 75 2.01 10.50 -4.43
N TYR A 76 2.86 10.74 -3.43
CA TYR A 76 4.03 9.91 -3.15
C TYR A 76 3.97 9.35 -1.73
N GLY A 77 3.45 8.13 -1.59
CA GLY A 77 3.29 7.48 -0.31
C GLY A 77 1.96 6.77 -0.17
N PHE A 78 1.83 5.99 0.90
CA PHE A 78 0.70 5.10 1.15
C PHE A 78 0.01 5.32 2.50
N GLU A 79 0.34 6.39 3.23
CA GLU A 79 -0.40 6.71 4.46
C GLU A 79 -1.86 7.04 4.14
N TYR A 80 -2.81 6.43 4.86
CA TYR A 80 -4.24 6.62 4.61
C TYR A 80 -4.63 8.11 4.66
N GLU A 81 -4.38 8.78 5.79
CA GLU A 81 -4.86 10.15 6.02
C GLU A 81 -4.19 11.18 5.10
N LYS A 82 -2.89 11.01 4.80
CA LYS A 82 -2.11 12.00 4.05
C LYS A 82 -2.15 11.82 2.54
N HIS A 83 -2.26 10.58 2.08
CA HIS A 83 -2.12 10.26 0.65
C HIS A 83 -3.44 9.72 0.11
N PHE A 84 -3.87 8.55 0.58
CA PHE A 84 -4.99 7.85 -0.03
C PHE A 84 -6.32 8.58 0.15
N ARG A 85 -6.61 9.04 1.36
CA ARG A 85 -7.82 9.83 1.68
C ARG A 85 -7.88 11.10 0.85
N ASN A 86 -6.74 11.79 0.67
CA ASN A 86 -6.67 12.99 -0.16
C ASN A 86 -6.95 12.69 -1.64
N MET A 87 -6.49 11.56 -2.17
CA MET A 87 -6.84 11.12 -3.53
C MET A 87 -8.34 10.85 -3.66
N LEU A 88 -8.94 10.18 -2.67
CA LEU A 88 -10.38 9.95 -2.64
C LEU A 88 -11.16 11.27 -2.59
N ILE A 89 -10.80 12.20 -1.69
CA ILE A 89 -11.45 13.52 -1.60
C ILE A 89 -11.40 14.25 -2.94
N GLN A 90 -10.26 14.24 -3.63
CA GLN A 90 -10.12 14.92 -4.93
C GLN A 90 -10.97 14.26 -6.03
N LEU A 91 -11.17 12.94 -5.98
CA LEU A 91 -11.95 12.22 -6.98
C LEU A 91 -13.46 12.29 -6.73
N ILE A 92 -13.91 12.00 -5.51
CA ILE A 92 -15.34 11.78 -5.18
C ILE A 92 -15.94 12.87 -4.28
N GLY A 93 -15.12 13.76 -3.74
CA GLY A 93 -15.53 14.84 -2.84
C GLY A 93 -15.67 14.39 -1.38
N THR A 94 -15.45 15.34 -0.46
CA THR A 94 -15.47 15.09 0.99
C THR A 94 -16.80 14.55 1.51
N ILE A 95 -17.93 15.08 1.02
CA ILE A 95 -19.28 14.66 1.47
C ILE A 95 -19.52 13.18 1.14
N ASN A 96 -19.16 12.75 -0.07
CA ASN A 96 -19.35 11.35 -0.46
C ASN A 96 -18.37 10.44 0.26
N LEU A 97 -17.11 10.88 0.44
CA LEU A 97 -16.14 10.10 1.17
C LEU A 97 -16.55 9.87 2.63
N GLU A 98 -17.05 10.88 3.33
CA GLU A 98 -17.54 10.73 4.71
C GLU A 98 -18.63 9.65 4.82
N ARG A 99 -19.56 9.62 3.86
CA ARG A 99 -20.63 8.61 3.80
C ARG A 99 -20.10 7.22 3.47
N ILE A 100 -19.05 7.13 2.65
CA ILE A 100 -18.39 5.85 2.33
C ILE A 100 -17.59 5.35 3.52
N GLU A 101 -16.80 6.21 4.17
CA GLU A 101 -15.97 5.89 5.34
C GLU A 101 -16.83 5.35 6.50
N TYR A 102 -18.08 5.82 6.64
CA TYR A 102 -19.03 5.29 7.61
C TYR A 102 -19.35 3.80 7.44
N ASN A 103 -19.26 3.27 6.20
CA ASN A 103 -19.57 1.88 5.90
C ASN A 103 -18.35 0.95 5.97
N PHE A 104 -17.16 1.48 6.25
CA PHE A 104 -15.98 0.65 6.42
C PHE A 104 -16.11 -0.25 7.63
N ASP A 105 -15.55 -1.46 7.54
CA ASP A 105 -15.39 -2.31 8.71
C ASP A 105 -14.39 -1.63 9.68
N PRO A 106 -14.82 -1.22 10.89
CA PRO A 106 -14.00 -0.44 11.78
C PRO A 106 -12.76 -1.21 12.26
N VAL A 107 -12.84 -2.54 12.37
CA VAL A 107 -11.73 -3.38 12.79
C VAL A 107 -10.70 -3.46 11.68
N LYS A 108 -11.12 -3.80 10.44
CA LYS A 108 -10.21 -3.86 9.29
C LYS A 108 -9.57 -2.51 9.02
N PHE A 109 -10.32 -1.42 9.16
CA PHE A 109 -9.82 -0.07 8.92
C PHE A 109 -8.77 0.35 9.95
N GLN A 110 -9.00 0.07 11.24
CA GLN A 110 -7.99 0.33 12.27
C GLN A 110 -6.72 -0.50 12.07
N VAL A 111 -6.88 -1.80 11.78
CA VAL A 111 -5.75 -2.69 11.47
C VAL A 111 -4.96 -2.18 10.27
N LEU A 112 -5.64 -1.80 9.18
CA LEU A 112 -5.00 -1.23 8.01
C LEU A 112 -4.17 0.01 8.38
N LYS A 113 -4.77 1.00 9.07
CA LYS A 113 -4.05 2.21 9.47
C LYS A 113 -2.82 1.92 10.33
N ALA A 114 -2.94 0.99 11.28
CA ALA A 114 -1.82 0.57 12.11
C ALA A 114 -0.69 -0.04 11.27
N GLN A 115 -1.02 -0.93 10.32
CA GLN A 115 -0.04 -1.55 9.43
C GLN A 115 0.64 -0.54 8.50
N LEU A 116 -0.11 0.40 7.92
CA LEU A 116 0.44 1.46 7.07
C LEU A 116 1.40 2.36 7.85
N ASN A 117 1.02 2.79 9.06
CA ASN A 117 1.89 3.62 9.90
C ASN A 117 3.16 2.88 10.32
N ALA A 118 3.05 1.60 10.70
CA ALA A 118 4.20 0.77 11.05
C ALA A 118 5.16 0.60 9.85
N LEU A 119 4.62 0.30 8.67
CA LEU A 119 5.41 0.15 7.45
C LEU A 119 6.07 1.46 7.03
N LYS A 120 5.38 2.60 7.16
CA LYS A 120 5.97 3.91 6.86
C LYS A 120 7.18 4.19 7.75
N ALA A 121 7.05 3.99 9.05
CA ALA A 121 8.14 4.20 10.00
C ALA A 121 9.34 3.28 9.71
N ILE A 122 9.09 2.01 9.40
CA ILE A 122 10.14 1.06 9.01
C ILE A 122 10.79 1.50 7.70
N ARG A 123 10.00 1.81 6.66
CA ARG A 123 10.51 2.24 5.35
C ARG A 123 11.40 3.46 5.46
N ASP A 124 10.95 4.50 6.17
CA ASP A 124 11.72 5.74 6.31
C ASP A 124 13.03 5.49 7.04
N THR A 125 12.99 4.74 8.15
CA THR A 125 14.19 4.37 8.90
C THR A 125 15.17 3.62 8.00
N GLU A 126 14.70 2.69 7.19
CA GLU A 126 15.55 1.89 6.31
C GLU A 126 16.01 2.62 5.05
N ALA A 127 15.25 3.57 4.53
CA ALA A 127 15.65 4.41 3.41
C ALA A 127 16.77 5.39 3.82
N HIS A 128 16.71 5.92 5.04
CA HIS A 128 17.66 6.92 5.54
C HIS A 128 18.86 6.31 6.30
N THR A 129 18.89 4.99 6.50
CA THR A 129 19.98 4.32 7.22
C THR A 129 20.79 3.40 6.30
N HIS A 130 22.07 3.71 6.12
CA HIS A 130 23.01 2.79 5.49
C HIS A 130 23.30 1.57 6.39
N LEU A 131 23.51 0.41 5.77
CA LEU A 131 23.96 -0.78 6.48
C LEU A 131 25.45 -0.61 6.87
N LYS A 132 25.70 0.04 8.01
CA LYS A 132 27.04 0.16 8.62
C LYS A 132 27.13 -0.78 9.84
N GLY A 133 28.14 -1.65 9.85
CA GLY A 133 28.35 -2.65 10.90
C GLY A 133 27.48 -3.91 10.78
N ILE A 134 27.70 -4.86 11.70
CA ILE A 134 27.04 -6.19 11.74
C ILE A 134 25.94 -6.30 12.81
N THR A 135 25.74 -5.26 13.62
CA THR A 135 24.79 -5.25 14.76
C THR A 135 23.37 -4.83 14.39
N LYS A 136 23.11 -4.41 13.14
CA LYS A 136 21.77 -3.97 12.74
C LYS A 136 20.83 -5.17 12.64
N ARG A 137 19.77 -5.18 13.46
CA ARG A 137 18.68 -6.15 13.36
C ARG A 137 17.55 -5.55 12.53
N LEU A 138 17.23 -6.22 11.44
CA LEU A 138 16.04 -5.96 10.63
C LEU A 138 15.12 -7.15 10.75
N ASP A 139 13.81 -6.88 10.71
CA ASP A 139 12.82 -7.93 10.62
C ASP A 139 13.09 -8.82 9.39
N ALA A 140 12.94 -10.13 9.56
CA ALA A 140 13.05 -11.07 8.46
C ALA A 140 11.90 -10.81 7.45
N PRO A 141 12.10 -11.12 6.14
CA PRO A 141 11.05 -10.95 5.13
C PRO A 141 9.72 -11.64 5.47
N SER A 142 9.74 -12.70 6.28
CA SER A 142 8.54 -13.37 6.77
C SER A 142 7.63 -12.45 7.60
N VAL A 143 8.20 -11.52 8.38
CA VAL A 143 7.44 -10.54 9.15
C VAL A 143 6.73 -9.57 8.22
N THR A 144 7.45 -9.03 7.23
CA THR A 144 6.85 -8.16 6.20
C THR A 144 5.74 -8.87 5.44
N LYS A 145 5.99 -10.11 4.99
CA LYS A 145 4.98 -10.96 4.36
C LYS A 145 3.77 -11.21 5.27
N GLY A 146 3.99 -11.36 6.59
CA GLY A 146 2.93 -11.54 7.57
C GLY A 146 1.97 -10.35 7.68
N ARG A 147 2.38 -9.13 7.27
CA ARG A 147 1.53 -7.94 7.25
C ARG A 147 0.59 -7.88 6.04
N PHE A 148 0.91 -8.62 4.97
CA PHE A 148 0.16 -8.57 3.72
C PHE A 148 -1.35 -8.89 3.87
N PRO A 149 -1.77 -9.95 4.58
CA PRO A 149 -3.19 -10.29 4.67
C PRO A 149 -4.04 -9.18 5.30
N ASP A 150 -3.55 -8.56 6.36
CA ASP A 150 -4.22 -7.45 7.05
C ASP A 150 -4.43 -6.26 6.12
N ILE A 151 -3.38 -5.89 5.40
CA ILE A 151 -3.41 -4.74 4.47
C ILE A 151 -4.33 -5.04 3.29
N TYR A 152 -4.20 -6.23 2.70
CA TYR A 152 -5.05 -6.66 1.60
C TYR A 152 -6.53 -6.66 1.99
N ASN A 153 -6.88 -7.17 3.17
CA ASN A 153 -8.24 -7.20 3.68
C ASN A 153 -8.79 -5.77 3.88
N GLY A 154 -8.00 -4.86 4.45
CA GLY A 154 -8.40 -3.46 4.63
C GLY A 154 -8.63 -2.74 3.30
N LEU A 155 -7.70 -2.87 2.34
CA LEU A 155 -7.85 -2.25 1.02
C LEU A 155 -9.03 -2.83 0.23
N THR A 156 -9.27 -4.13 0.33
CA THR A 156 -10.41 -4.79 -0.32
C THR A 156 -11.73 -4.31 0.26
N ASP A 157 -11.81 -4.10 1.59
CA ASP A 157 -13.00 -3.56 2.25
C ASP A 157 -13.31 -2.14 1.75
N ILE A 158 -12.29 -1.29 1.65
CA ILE A 158 -12.42 0.08 1.12
C ILE A 158 -12.85 0.05 -0.35
N ASP A 159 -12.17 -0.72 -1.21
CA ASP A 159 -12.52 -0.87 -2.64
C ASP A 159 -13.97 -1.33 -2.80
N THR A 160 -14.40 -2.32 -2.02
CA THR A 160 -15.78 -2.84 -2.05
C THR A 160 -16.79 -1.75 -1.69
N ASN A 161 -16.55 -1.00 -0.62
CA ASN A 161 -17.44 0.07 -0.19
C ASN A 161 -17.53 1.21 -1.22
N ILE A 162 -16.39 1.63 -1.80
CA ILE A 162 -16.36 2.63 -2.88
C ILE A 162 -17.15 2.12 -4.10
N ARG A 163 -16.97 0.86 -4.47
CA ARG A 163 -17.64 0.27 -5.64
C ARG A 163 -19.15 0.15 -5.49
N ASN A 164 -19.62 -0.09 -4.27
CA ASN A 164 -21.04 -0.27 -3.97
C ASN A 164 -21.75 1.08 -3.73
N PHE A 165 -20.99 2.15 -3.49
CA PHE A 165 -21.55 3.47 -3.28
C PHE A 165 -22.13 4.03 -4.58
N ARG A 166 -23.30 4.67 -4.47
CA ARG A 166 -23.96 5.38 -5.57
C ARG A 166 -23.71 6.87 -5.41
N PHE A 167 -22.94 7.42 -6.34
CA PHE A 167 -22.66 8.85 -6.47
C PHE A 167 -23.84 9.62 -7.05
#